data_AF-A0A7S7NYX4-F1
#
_entry.id   AF-A0A7S7NYX4-F1
#
_cell.length_a   1.000
_cell.length_b   1.000
_cell.length_c   1.000
_cell.angle_alpha   90.00
_cell.angle_beta   90.00
_cell.angle_gamma   90.00
#
_symmetry.space_group_name_H-M   'P 1'
#
loop_
_entity.id
_entity.type
_entity.pdbx_description
1 polymer ?
#
loop_
_entity_poly.entity_id
_entity_poly.type
_entity_poly.pdbx_seq_one_letter_code
_entity_poly.pdbx_strand_id
1 'polypeptide(L)'
;MLAEADAATDSGSIGALLRREGLYSSHLTNWRRERNAGITQGLTPRTRGPKPRIDSSTKEVQRLLRENERLTERLRKAEIIIDVQKKVAALLGRTLATPDPEDLL
;
A
#
# COMPACT_ATOMS: atom_id res chain seq x y z
N MET A 1 44.56 -0.61 10.98
CA MET A 1 44.55 0.09 12.29
C MET A 1 43.40 -0.28 13.23
N LEU A 2 42.10 -0.07 12.94
CA LEU A 2 41.04 -0.41 13.91
C LEU A 2 41.00 -1.92 14.25
N ALA A 3 41.13 -2.80 13.24
CA ALA A 3 41.23 -4.25 13.45
C ALA A 3 42.48 -4.66 14.26
N GLU A 4 43.57 -3.91 14.13
CA GLU A 4 44.82 -4.13 14.88
C GLU A 4 44.67 -3.67 16.34
N ALA A 5 43.96 -2.56 16.56
CA ALA A 5 43.59 -2.10 17.90
C ALA A 5 42.55 -3.02 18.58
N ASP A 6 41.71 -3.70 17.81
CA ASP A 6 40.74 -4.69 18.32
C ASP A 6 41.41 -6.05 18.61
N ALA A 7 42.51 -6.39 17.91
CA ALA A 7 43.30 -7.61 18.14
C ALA A 7 44.37 -7.45 19.25
N ALA A 8 44.69 -6.22 19.61
CA ALA A 8 45.65 -5.86 20.65
C ALA A 8 45.13 -6.25 22.05
N THR A 9 45.64 -7.36 22.58
CA THR A 9 45.24 -7.93 23.89
C THR A 9 46.28 -7.70 24.99
N ASP A 10 47.52 -7.38 24.63
CA ASP A 10 48.60 -7.12 25.58
C ASP A 10 48.50 -5.73 26.22
N SER A 11 48.80 -5.64 27.52
CA SER A 11 48.80 -4.37 28.26
C SER A 11 49.76 -3.37 27.60
N GLY A 12 49.25 -2.21 27.18
CA GLY A 12 50.03 -1.12 26.57
C GLY A 12 50.21 -1.19 25.05
N SER A 13 49.85 -2.29 24.40
CA SER A 13 49.96 -2.47 22.94
C SER A 13 49.12 -1.45 22.15
N ILE A 14 47.89 -1.16 22.61
CA ILE A 14 47.02 -0.13 22.04
C ILE A 14 47.67 1.25 22.14
N GLY A 15 48.33 1.56 23.27
CA GLY A 15 49.00 2.85 23.46
C GLY A 15 50.24 3.01 22.58
N ALA A 16 50.97 1.92 22.31
CA ALA A 16 52.09 1.91 21.36
C ALA A 16 51.61 2.11 19.91
N LEU A 17 50.52 1.44 19.54
CA LEU A 17 49.87 1.60 18.24
C LEU A 17 49.40 3.04 18.02
N LEU A 18 48.72 3.64 19.00
CA LEU A 18 48.26 5.03 18.92
C LEU A 18 49.42 6.02 18.73
N ARG A 19 50.55 5.83 19.41
CA ARG A 19 51.74 6.69 19.26
C ARG A 19 52.42 6.52 17.90
N ARG A 20 52.51 5.28 17.39
CA ARG A 20 53.08 4.99 16.07
C ARG A 20 52.28 5.66 14.95
N GLU A 21 50.96 5.65 15.08
CA GLU A 21 50.04 6.17 14.08
C GLU A 21 49.64 7.64 14.31
N GLY A 22 50.18 8.29 15.37
CA GLY A 22 49.89 9.69 15.71
C GLY A 22 48.44 9.96 16.11
N LEU A 23 47.73 8.95 16.64
CA LEU A 23 46.30 9.05 16.97
C LEU A 23 46.01 9.19 18.46
N TYR A 24 44.86 9.79 18.72
CA TYR A 24 44.26 9.84 20.06
C TYR A 24 43.21 8.75 20.24
N SER A 25 43.02 8.30 21.49
CA SER A 25 41.99 7.30 21.87
C SER A 25 40.56 7.69 21.46
N SER A 26 40.29 8.99 21.32
CA SER A 26 39.03 9.53 20.79
C SER A 26 38.74 9.07 19.35
N HIS A 27 39.77 8.89 18.51
CA HIS A 27 39.62 8.43 17.13
C HIS A 27 39.13 6.98 17.08
N LEU A 28 39.72 6.10 17.89
CA LEU A 28 39.26 4.71 18.00
C LEU A 28 37.81 4.64 18.50
N THR A 29 37.46 5.50 19.45
CA THR A 29 36.09 5.56 19.99
C THR A 29 35.09 6.01 18.92
N ASN A 30 35.42 7.04 18.14
CA ASN A 30 34.58 7.52 17.05
C ASN A 30 34.45 6.48 15.94
N TRP A 31 35.54 5.84 15.52
CA TRP A 31 35.49 4.82 14.47
C TRP A 31 34.75 3.56 14.88
N ARG A 32 34.84 3.14 16.16
CA ARG A 32 33.99 2.05 16.69
C ARG A 32 32.52 2.41 16.64
N ARG A 33 32.17 3.66 16.98
CA ARG A 33 30.79 4.17 16.90
C ARG A 33 30.29 4.21 15.46
N GLU A 34 31.08 4.74 14.53
CA GLU A 34 30.74 4.80 13.10
C GLU A 34 30.57 3.40 12.50
N ARG A 35 31.44 2.45 12.84
CA ARG A 35 31.31 1.05 12.43
C ARG A 35 29.99 0.44 12.93
N ASN A 36 29.67 0.63 14.21
CA ASN A 36 28.42 0.12 14.79
C ASN A 36 27.18 0.79 14.17
N ALA A 37 27.26 2.10 13.91
CA ALA A 37 26.20 2.84 13.22
C ALA A 37 26.02 2.36 11.77
N GLY A 38 27.10 2.11 11.04
CA GLY A 38 27.07 1.58 9.67
C GLY A 38 26.51 0.16 9.60
N ILE A 39 26.84 -0.71 10.55
CA ILE A 39 26.23 -2.05 10.67
C ILE A 39 24.74 -1.92 10.92
N THR A 40 24.33 -1.07 11.86
CA THR A 40 22.92 -0.84 12.18
C THR A 40 22.15 -0.29 10.98
N GLN A 41 22.70 0.71 10.27
CA GLN A 41 22.11 1.27 9.06
C GLN A 41 22.04 0.26 7.90
N GLY A 42 23.04 -0.62 7.76
CA GLY A 42 23.04 -1.69 6.77
C GLY A 42 22.02 -2.80 7.06
N LEU A 43 21.74 -3.04 8.34
CA LEU A 43 20.76 -4.04 8.79
C LEU A 43 19.33 -3.50 8.89
N THR A 44 19.14 -2.18 8.97
CA THR A 44 17.79 -1.59 8.96
C THR A 44 17.11 -1.84 7.61
N PRO A 45 15.91 -2.45 7.58
CA PRO A 45 15.15 -2.64 6.35
C PRO A 45 14.84 -1.28 5.72
N ARG A 46 15.55 -0.95 4.64
CA ARG A 46 15.29 0.29 3.89
C ARG A 46 14.02 0.09 3.10
N THR A 47 12.92 0.73 3.52
CA THR A 47 11.67 0.74 2.75
C THR A 47 11.95 1.33 1.38
N ARG A 48 11.93 0.49 0.34
CA ARG A 48 12.13 0.93 -1.04
C ARG A 48 10.88 1.69 -1.50
N GLY A 49 11.10 2.90 -2.00
CA GLY A 49 10.07 3.70 -2.64
C GLY A 49 8.97 4.21 -1.69
N PRO A 50 8.09 5.09 -2.21
CA PRO A 50 6.90 5.52 -1.48
C PRO A 50 6.07 4.29 -1.08
N LYS A 51 5.55 4.29 0.16
CA LYS A 51 4.58 3.25 0.58
C LYS A 51 3.44 3.18 -0.46
N PRO A 52 3.03 2.00 -0.93
CA PRO A 52 1.86 1.89 -1.79
C PRO A 52 0.70 2.54 -1.06
N ARG A 53 0.13 3.57 -1.66
CA ARG A 53 -1.10 4.18 -1.17
C ARG A 53 -2.12 3.06 -1.23
N ILE A 54 -2.64 2.62 -0.09
CA ILE A 54 -3.78 1.70 -0.09
C ILE A 54 -4.90 2.51 -0.73
N ASP A 55 -5.11 2.23 -2.00
CA ASP A 55 -5.74 3.14 -2.93
C ASP A 55 -7.20 3.34 -2.55
N SER A 56 -7.55 4.58 -2.19
CA SER A 56 -8.94 4.99 -2.02
C SER A 56 -9.80 4.63 -3.23
N SER A 57 -9.19 4.50 -4.42
CA SER A 57 -9.84 4.03 -5.63
C SER A 57 -10.34 2.58 -5.54
N THR A 58 -9.64 1.68 -4.84
CA THR A 58 -10.09 0.29 -4.69
C THR A 58 -11.40 0.21 -3.88
N LYS A 59 -11.54 1.04 -2.84
CA LYS A 59 -12.79 1.14 -2.07
C LYS A 59 -13.93 1.66 -2.92
N GLU A 60 -13.64 2.67 -3.75
CA GLU A 60 -14.62 3.25 -4.65
C GLU A 60 -15.08 2.25 -5.72
N VAL A 61 -14.15 1.52 -6.34
CA VAL A 61 -14.47 0.48 -7.32
C VAL A 61 -15.37 -0.58 -6.69
N GLN A 62 -15.06 -1.06 -5.48
CA GLN A 62 -15.89 -2.05 -4.79
C GLN A 62 -17.30 -1.52 -4.47
N ARG A 63 -17.41 -0.23 -4.09
CA ARG A 63 -18.71 0.42 -3.88
C ARG A 63 -19.52 0.48 -5.18
N LEU A 64 -18.89 0.94 -6.26
CA LEU A 64 -19.54 1.07 -7.57
C LEU A 64 -19.99 -0.29 -8.13
N LEU A 65 -19.19 -1.34 -7.97
CA LEU A 65 -19.56 -2.69 -8.41
C LEU A 65 -20.82 -3.21 -7.70
N ARG A 66 -20.91 -3.03 -6.37
CA ARG A 66 -22.09 -3.44 -5.60
C ARG A 66 -23.34 -2.65 -5.99
N GLU A 67 -23.19 -1.34 -6.21
CA GLU A 67 -24.33 -0.52 -6.63
C GLU A 67 -24.77 -0.89 -8.04
N ASN A 68 -23.83 -1.17 -8.96
CA ASN A 68 -24.14 -1.61 -10.31
C ASN A 68 -24.89 -2.95 -10.33
N GLU A 69 -24.46 -3.93 -9.53
CA GLU A 69 -25.16 -5.21 -9.36
C GLU A 69 -26.58 -5.00 -8.82
N ARG A 70 -26.72 -4.16 -7.78
CA ARG A 70 -28.02 -3.85 -7.19
C ARG A 70 -28.97 -3.17 -8.19
N LEU A 71 -28.48 -2.19 -8.94
CA LEU A 71 -29.26 -1.47 -9.94
C LEU A 71 -29.65 -2.40 -11.10
N THR A 72 -28.75 -3.29 -11.52
CA THR A 72 -29.02 -4.29 -12.56
C THR A 72 -30.14 -5.24 -12.15
N GLU A 73 -30.12 -5.73 -10.90
CA GLU A 73 -31.20 -6.61 -10.42
C GLU A 73 -32.53 -5.86 -10.24
N ARG A 74 -32.51 -4.57 -9.86
CA ARG A 74 -33.72 -3.74 -9.83
C ARG A 74 -34.30 -3.53 -11.24
N LEU A 75 -33.43 -3.27 -12.22
CA LEU A 75 -33.84 -3.13 -13.62
C LEU A 75 -34.46 -4.43 -14.14
N ARG A 76 -33.79 -5.57 -13.91
CA ARG A 76 -34.31 -6.90 -14.29
C ARG A 76 -35.70 -7.18 -13.71
N LYS A 77 -35.92 -6.85 -12.44
CA LYS A 77 -37.24 -6.98 -11.81
C LYS A 77 -38.29 -6.07 -12.45
N ALA A 78 -37.92 -4.81 -12.74
CA ALA A 78 -38.82 -3.87 -13.39
C ALA A 78 -39.20 -4.34 -14.81
N GLU A 79 -38.23 -4.84 -15.59
CA GLU A 79 -38.47 -5.41 -16.92
C GLU A 79 -39.45 -6.59 -16.87
N ILE A 80 -39.30 -7.49 -15.90
CA ILE A 80 -40.23 -8.61 -15.69
C ILE A 80 -41.63 -8.11 -15.37
N ILE A 81 -41.75 -7.12 -14.48
CA ILE A 81 -43.06 -6.53 -14.14
C ILE A 81 -43.71 -5.92 -15.37
N ILE A 82 -42.95 -5.15 -16.16
CA ILE A 82 -43.43 -4.53 -17.40
C ILE A 82 -43.91 -5.61 -18.40
N ASP A 83 -43.16 -6.71 -18.55
CA ASP A 83 -43.54 -7.81 -19.44
C ASP A 83 -44.84 -8.49 -18.98
N VAL A 84 -44.98 -8.78 -17.68
CA VAL A 84 -46.21 -9.33 -17.12
C VAL A 84 -47.39 -8.37 -17.32
N GLN A 85 -47.20 -7.07 -17.05
CA GLN A 85 -48.22 -6.05 -17.27
C GLN A 85 -48.69 -6.03 -18.74
N LYS A 86 -47.73 -6.03 -19.69
CA LYS A 86 -48.03 -6.08 -21.13
C LYS A 86 -48.82 -7.33 -21.52
N LYS A 87 -48.41 -8.51 -21.02
CA LYS A 87 -49.11 -9.78 -21.28
C LYS A 87 -50.54 -9.79 -20.73
N VAL A 88 -50.73 -9.34 -19.48
CA VAL A 88 -52.06 -9.26 -18.86
C VAL A 88 -52.96 -8.28 -19.61
N ALA A 89 -52.44 -7.13 -20.00
CA ALA A 89 -53.20 -6.15 -20.76
C ALA A 89 -53.64 -6.69 -22.13
N ALA A 90 -52.73 -7.36 -22.84
CA ALA A 90 -53.03 -8.04 -24.10
C ALA A 90 -54.14 -9.09 -23.95
N LEU A 91 -54.09 -9.92 -22.89
CA LEU A 91 -55.14 -10.90 -22.59
C LEU A 91 -56.49 -10.26 -22.29
N LEU A 92 -56.49 -9.06 -21.70
CA LEU A 92 -57.70 -8.31 -21.34
C LEU A 92 -58.17 -7.36 -22.45
N GLY A 93 -57.58 -7.41 -23.65
CA GLY A 93 -57.92 -6.55 -24.77
C GLY A 93 -57.65 -5.06 -24.52
N ARG A 94 -56.80 -4.73 -23.56
CA ARG A 94 -56.40 -3.36 -23.21
C ARG A 94 -54.98 -3.11 -23.70
N THR A 95 -54.76 -2.00 -24.40
CA THR A 95 -53.39 -1.52 -24.67
C THR A 95 -52.92 -0.71 -23.46
N LEU A 96 -51.78 -1.11 -22.86
CA LEU A 96 -51.10 -0.23 -21.92
C LEU A 96 -50.44 0.88 -22.73
N ALA A 97 -50.64 2.13 -22.30
CA ALA A 97 -49.90 3.26 -22.86
C ALA A 97 -48.40 2.98 -22.70
N THR A 98 -47.67 3.01 -23.81
CA THR A 98 -46.21 2.98 -23.78
C THR A 98 -45.78 4.41 -23.42
N PRO A 99 -45.09 4.66 -22.30
CA PRO A 99 -44.59 5.99 -21.99
C PRO A 99 -43.62 6.44 -23.08
N ASP A 100 -43.75 7.69 -23.53
CA ASP A 100 -42.91 8.24 -24.59
C ASP A 100 -41.49 8.44 -24.02
N PRO A 101 -40.41 8.28 -24.81
CA PRO A 101 -39.05 8.47 -24.31
C PRO A 101 -38.79 9.85 -23.70
N GLU A 102 -39.60 10.86 -24.05
CA GLU A 102 -39.56 12.21 -23.50
C GLU A 102 -40.08 12.29 -22.05
N ASP A 103 -40.92 11.34 -21.61
CA ASP A 103 -41.45 11.29 -20.22
C ASP A 103 -40.39 10.81 -19.20
N LEU A 104 -39.23 10.36 -19.67
CA LEU A 104 -38.15 9.76 -18.87
C LEU A 104 -36.90 10.66 -18.75
N LEU A 105 -36.95 11.89 -19.28
CA LEU A 105 -35.93 12.94 -19.17
C LEU A 105 -36.30 13.96 -18.07
#